data_AF-A0A1W2GMY7-F1
#
_entry.id   AF-A0A1W2GMY7-F1
#
_cell.length_a   1.000
_cell.length_b   1.000
_cell.length_c   1.000
_cell.angle_alpha   90.00
_cell.angle_beta   90.00
_cell.angle_gamma   90.00
#
_symmetry.space_group_name_H-M   'P 1'
#
loop_
_entity.id
_entity.type
_entity.pdbx_description
1 polymer ?
#
loop_
_entity_poly.entity_id
_entity_poly.type
_entity_poly.pdbx_seq_one_letter_code
_entity_poly.pdbx_strand_id
1 'polypeptide(L)'
;MIAVLASQTHVQACGQPDSVLLVTDSLELVEENASDPLQNEYQVAKEEKSNILSVENDQNVESNVWTVVRGVLGMAVLIFIAWVFSTDRKAISWKVVGIGLFIQLGLALSILHIPLVRGLFEVVGRIFTKILDFTKIGSEFLFRGFMDIDSYGFVFALQILPTVIFFSAITSVLFYLGIIQRVVYALAWLMTKAMKLSGAESLSVAGNIFLGQTEAPLMIKAYLDRMNKSEMLLVMTGGMATVAGGVLAAYIGFLGGDDPVQRLIFAKHLLAASIMAAPGAVVISKVLIPQTENINEKVEVSNVNVGSNLLDAMSNGTTEGLKLALNIGAMLLVFFAFLAMINFGLGEIGNLLGLNELISNATDGSYSRLSFEFIFGYAFAPIMWLIGVASEDITLVGRLLGEKLIASEFVGYESLARLKGEGAFASTRSIIMSTYMLCGFANFASIGIQIGGIGGLAPSKRVLLSELGLRALLGGTLASLLSATIVGMLL
;
A
#
# COMPACT_ATOMS: atom_id res chain seq x y z
N MET A 1 25.63 -35.37 11.90
CA MET A 1 26.33 -36.48 11.25
C MET A 1 27.23 -35.88 10.17
N ILE A 2 28.53 -35.77 10.48
CA ILE A 2 29.71 -35.59 9.60
C ILE A 2 29.78 -34.28 8.77
N ALA A 3 30.87 -33.50 8.71
CA ALA A 3 32.08 -33.32 9.50
C ALA A 3 32.81 -32.07 8.94
N VAL A 4 33.56 -31.42 9.82
CA VAL A 4 34.57 -30.37 9.59
C VAL A 4 35.71 -30.89 8.72
N LEU A 5 36.31 -30.04 7.89
CA LEU A 5 37.75 -30.07 7.62
C LEU A 5 38.26 -28.66 7.24
N ALA A 6 39.12 -28.14 8.11
CA ALA A 6 40.07 -27.07 7.81
C ALA A 6 41.41 -27.72 7.46
N SER A 7 42.16 -27.13 6.53
CA SER A 7 43.62 -27.26 6.53
C SER A 7 44.27 -25.96 6.06
N GLN A 8 45.28 -25.57 6.84
CA GLN A 8 46.15 -24.42 6.65
C GLN A 8 47.13 -24.66 5.52
N THR A 9 47.68 -23.59 4.92
CA THR A 9 49.11 -23.58 4.55
C THR A 9 49.70 -22.17 4.52
N HIS A 10 50.96 -22.14 4.95
CA HIS A 10 51.84 -21.06 5.38
C HIS A 10 52.15 -19.91 4.41
N VAL A 11 52.45 -18.77 5.06
CA VAL A 11 53.23 -17.62 4.56
C VAL A 11 54.73 -17.97 4.50
N GLN A 12 55.41 -17.59 3.42
CA GLN A 12 56.86 -17.35 3.41
C GLN A 12 57.24 -16.31 2.34
N ALA A 13 58.10 -15.37 2.72
CA ALA A 13 58.50 -14.18 1.95
C ALA A 13 59.88 -14.34 1.28
N CYS A 14 60.13 -13.57 0.21
CA CYS A 14 61.32 -12.74 -0.10
C CYS A 14 61.75 -12.79 -1.58
N GLY A 15 61.95 -11.62 -2.22
CA GLY A 15 62.75 -11.45 -3.45
C GLY A 15 62.22 -10.45 -4.50
N GLN A 16 62.82 -9.26 -4.58
CA GLN A 16 62.86 -8.33 -5.74
C GLN A 16 64.35 -8.20 -6.17
N PRO A 17 64.74 -7.56 -7.31
CA PRO A 17 63.97 -6.94 -8.42
C PRO A 17 64.45 -7.36 -9.84
N ASP A 18 63.72 -6.99 -10.90
CA ASP A 18 64.23 -6.28 -12.09
C ASP A 18 63.38 -6.43 -13.37
N SER A 19 63.39 -5.32 -14.13
CA SER A 19 63.11 -5.15 -15.56
C SER A 19 61.66 -4.91 -16.05
N VAL A 20 61.49 -3.64 -16.41
CA VAL A 20 60.51 -3.01 -17.29
C VAL A 20 60.34 -3.76 -18.61
N LEU A 21 59.08 -4.01 -19.02
CA LEU A 21 58.69 -3.95 -20.43
C LEU A 21 57.19 -3.62 -20.56
N LEU A 22 56.94 -2.36 -20.94
CA LEU A 22 55.67 -1.88 -21.46
C LEU A 22 55.45 -2.51 -22.84
N VAL A 23 54.43 -3.37 -22.98
CA VAL A 23 53.76 -3.61 -24.25
C VAL A 23 52.27 -3.55 -23.99
N THR A 24 51.69 -2.42 -24.38
CA THR A 24 50.27 -2.26 -24.62
C THR A 24 49.88 -3.10 -25.83
N ASP A 25 49.03 -4.10 -25.64
CA ASP A 25 48.16 -4.59 -26.72
C ASP A 25 46.76 -4.81 -26.15
N SER A 26 45.86 -3.98 -26.64
CA SER A 26 44.43 -3.96 -26.41
C SER A 26 43.78 -5.21 -26.98
N LEU A 27 43.32 -6.11 -26.10
CA LEU A 27 42.31 -7.11 -26.42
C LEU A 27 40.99 -6.61 -25.82
N GLU A 28 40.19 -5.96 -26.66
CA GLU A 28 38.77 -5.71 -26.40
C GLU A 28 38.06 -7.07 -26.26
N LEU A 29 37.77 -7.44 -25.02
CA LEU A 29 36.70 -8.40 -24.73
C LEU A 29 35.39 -7.66 -24.96
N VAL A 30 34.71 -8.01 -26.05
CA VAL A 30 33.32 -7.66 -26.30
C VAL A 30 32.48 -8.27 -25.17
N GLU A 31 32.20 -7.48 -24.12
CA GLU A 31 31.14 -7.77 -23.17
C GLU A 31 29.81 -7.56 -23.89
N GLU A 32 29.23 -8.67 -24.33
CA GLU A 32 27.85 -8.76 -24.77
C GLU A 32 26.97 -8.44 -23.54
N ASN A 33 26.55 -7.17 -23.43
CA ASN A 33 25.61 -6.71 -22.42
C ASN A 33 24.33 -7.56 -22.50
N ALA A 34 24.17 -8.49 -21.57
CA ALA A 34 22.89 -9.12 -21.27
C ALA A 34 21.98 -8.04 -20.68
N SER A 35 21.29 -7.31 -21.56
CA SER A 35 20.29 -6.32 -21.21
C SER A 35 19.15 -6.97 -20.43
N ASP A 36 18.87 -6.45 -19.24
CA ASP A 36 17.69 -6.79 -18.45
C ASP A 36 16.42 -6.46 -19.26
N PRO A 37 15.57 -7.44 -19.60
CA PRO A 37 14.38 -7.23 -20.42
C PRO A 37 13.32 -6.32 -19.76
N LEU A 38 13.48 -5.94 -18.48
CA LEU A 38 12.60 -4.99 -17.79
C LEU A 38 13.07 -3.53 -17.88
N GLN A 39 14.29 -3.25 -18.35
CA GLN A 39 14.85 -1.89 -18.39
C GLN A 39 14.63 -1.13 -19.71
N ASN A 40 14.15 -1.79 -20.77
CA ASN A 40 14.09 -1.20 -22.12
C ASN A 40 12.76 -0.54 -22.50
N GLU A 41 11.88 -0.30 -21.53
CA GLU A 41 10.71 0.55 -21.70
C GLU A 41 10.92 1.82 -20.88
N TYR A 42 10.62 2.99 -21.44
CA TYR A 42 10.83 4.33 -20.87
C TYR A 42 12.24 4.93 -21.03
N GLN A 43 12.61 5.29 -22.27
CA GLN A 43 13.59 6.38 -22.49
C GLN A 43 12.84 7.72 -22.61
N VAL A 44 12.66 8.40 -21.48
CA VAL A 44 12.33 9.83 -21.46
C VAL A 44 13.62 10.62 -21.50
N ALA A 45 13.66 11.69 -22.29
CA ALA A 45 14.80 12.60 -22.37
C ALA A 45 15.18 13.11 -20.95
N LYS A 46 16.45 12.90 -20.56
CA LYS A 46 17.04 13.34 -19.28
C LYS A 46 17.05 14.87 -19.19
N GLU A 47 16.01 15.46 -18.61
CA GLU A 47 16.17 16.62 -17.72
C GLU A 47 16.28 16.07 -16.29
N GLU A 48 17.23 16.55 -15.47
CA GLU A 48 17.35 16.20 -14.05
C GLU A 48 16.14 16.74 -13.26
N LYS A 49 14.98 16.11 -13.39
CA LYS A 49 13.84 16.29 -12.50
C LYS A 49 13.99 15.30 -11.34
N SER A 50 14.45 15.78 -10.19
CA SER A 50 14.49 14.96 -8.98
C SER A 50 13.08 14.94 -8.36
N ASN A 51 12.43 13.77 -8.32
CA ASN A 51 11.12 13.59 -7.66
C ASN A 51 11.26 13.34 -6.14
N ILE A 52 12.28 13.96 -5.54
CA ILE A 52 12.52 13.99 -4.11
C ILE A 52 11.61 15.08 -3.52
N LEU A 53 10.76 14.73 -2.55
CA LEU A 53 9.87 15.69 -1.91
C LEU A 53 10.67 16.64 -1.02
N SER A 54 10.76 17.93 -1.35
CA SER A 54 11.44 18.92 -0.50
C SER A 54 10.61 19.28 0.74
N VAL A 55 11.29 19.59 1.85
CA VAL A 55 10.66 19.98 3.13
C VAL A 55 10.03 21.39 3.07
N GLU A 56 10.46 22.22 2.13
CA GLU A 56 10.06 23.62 1.98
C GLU A 56 9.31 23.84 0.65
N ASN A 57 7.97 23.89 0.72
CA ASN A 57 7.08 24.86 0.05
C ASN A 57 5.57 24.58 0.15
N ASP A 58 5.10 23.76 1.09
CA ASP A 58 3.65 23.63 1.39
C ASP A 58 3.05 24.86 2.14
N GLN A 59 3.68 26.03 2.06
CA GLN A 59 3.15 27.27 2.66
C GLN A 59 2.43 28.18 1.67
N ASN A 60 2.57 27.96 0.36
CA ASN A 60 1.78 28.68 -0.64
C ASN A 60 0.60 27.83 -1.08
N VAL A 61 -0.38 27.71 -0.19
CA VAL A 61 -1.73 27.27 -0.53
C VAL A 61 -2.42 28.40 -1.29
N GLU A 62 -1.98 28.67 -2.52
CA GLU A 62 -2.94 29.20 -3.50
C GLU A 62 -3.74 28.00 -3.97
N SER A 63 -4.74 27.60 -3.17
CA SER A 63 -5.73 26.61 -3.59
C SER A 63 -6.39 27.17 -4.86
N ASN A 64 -5.91 26.73 -6.01
CA ASN A 64 -6.50 27.13 -7.26
C ASN A 64 -7.95 26.64 -7.20
N VAL A 65 -8.93 27.53 -7.36
CA VAL A 65 -10.37 27.21 -7.27
C VAL A 65 -10.69 25.99 -8.13
N TRP A 66 -9.96 25.84 -9.24
CA TRP A 66 -10.00 24.68 -10.12
C TRP A 66 -9.67 23.34 -9.43
N THR A 67 -8.64 23.28 -8.59
CA THR A 67 -8.25 22.08 -7.83
C THR A 67 -9.36 21.65 -6.87
N VAL A 68 -9.97 22.62 -6.19
CA VAL A 68 -11.09 22.36 -5.27
C VAL A 68 -12.31 21.84 -6.03
N VAL A 69 -12.66 22.49 -7.14
CA VAL A 69 -13.79 22.06 -7.99
C VAL A 69 -13.57 20.66 -8.55
N ARG A 70 -12.36 20.33 -9.03
CA ARG A 70 -12.01 18.97 -9.45
C ARG A 70 -12.12 17.96 -8.31
N GLY A 71 -11.62 18.29 -7.12
CA GLY A 71 -11.73 17.41 -5.95
C GLY A 71 -13.18 17.10 -5.59
N VAL A 72 -14.03 18.13 -5.51
CA VAL A 72 -15.47 17.96 -5.24
C VAL A 72 -16.16 17.13 -6.32
N LEU A 73 -15.83 17.38 -7.60
CA LEU A 73 -16.34 16.59 -8.71
C LEU A 73 -15.91 15.12 -8.61
N GLY A 74 -14.63 14.87 -8.31
CA GLY A 74 -14.09 13.53 -8.09
C GLY A 74 -14.81 12.80 -6.96
N MET A 75 -14.99 13.43 -5.81
CA MET A 75 -15.76 12.87 -4.68
C MET A 75 -17.19 12.53 -5.10
N ALA A 76 -17.87 13.42 -5.83
CA ALA A 76 -19.23 13.20 -6.31
C ALA A 76 -19.30 12.01 -7.28
N VAL A 77 -18.33 11.88 -8.20
CA VAL A 77 -18.24 10.75 -9.13
C VAL A 77 -18.00 9.43 -8.39
N LEU A 78 -17.08 9.40 -7.41
CA LEU A 78 -16.81 8.18 -6.64
C LEU A 78 -18.05 7.72 -5.86
N ILE A 79 -18.77 8.65 -5.23
CA ILE A 79 -20.04 8.36 -4.56
C ILE A 79 -21.10 7.92 -5.57
N PHE A 80 -21.14 8.54 -6.75
CA PHE A 80 -22.06 8.15 -7.83
C PHE A 80 -21.78 6.73 -8.32
N ILE A 81 -20.51 6.33 -8.48
CA ILE A 81 -20.14 4.94 -8.81
C ILE A 81 -20.68 4.00 -7.72
N ALA A 82 -20.43 4.29 -6.44
CA ALA A 82 -20.97 3.48 -5.34
C ALA A 82 -22.51 3.41 -5.38
N TRP A 83 -23.18 4.52 -5.69
CA TRP A 83 -24.64 4.60 -5.80
C TRP A 83 -25.19 3.76 -6.97
N VAL A 84 -24.49 3.73 -8.12
CA VAL A 84 -24.86 2.90 -9.27
C VAL A 84 -24.89 1.42 -8.88
N PHE A 85 -23.89 0.97 -8.13
CA PHE A 85 -23.75 -0.41 -7.65
C PHE A 85 -24.49 -0.72 -6.33
N SER A 86 -25.26 0.23 -5.81
CA SER A 86 -26.03 0.08 -4.57
C SER A 86 -27.15 -0.96 -4.70
N THR A 87 -27.36 -1.77 -3.65
CA THR A 87 -28.46 -2.74 -3.61
C THR A 87 -29.82 -2.13 -3.35
N ASP A 88 -29.88 -0.99 -2.65
CA ASP A 88 -31.12 -0.25 -2.39
C ASP A 88 -30.85 1.26 -2.27
N ARG A 89 -31.00 1.96 -3.39
CA ARG A 89 -30.71 3.40 -3.49
C ARG A 89 -31.62 4.27 -2.63
N LYS A 90 -32.79 3.77 -2.21
CA LYS A 90 -33.76 4.52 -1.39
C LYS A 90 -33.43 4.40 0.11
N ALA A 91 -32.78 3.32 0.52
CA ALA A 91 -32.39 3.08 1.91
C ALA A 91 -31.08 3.77 2.32
N ILE A 92 -30.37 4.43 1.39
CA ILE A 92 -29.11 5.12 1.69
C ILE A 92 -29.33 6.22 2.73
N SER A 93 -28.65 6.10 3.88
CA SER A 93 -28.62 7.16 4.88
C SER A 93 -27.62 8.24 4.50
N TRP A 94 -28.08 9.25 3.75
CA TRP A 94 -27.24 10.40 3.37
C TRP A 94 -26.69 11.18 4.55
N LYS A 95 -27.32 11.07 5.74
CA LYS A 95 -26.77 11.59 6.98
C LYS A 95 -25.46 10.89 7.37
N VAL A 96 -25.40 9.56 7.29
CA VAL A 96 -24.18 8.79 7.60
C VAL A 96 -23.09 9.08 6.56
N VAL A 97 -23.46 9.15 5.28
CA VAL A 97 -22.56 9.53 4.18
C VAL A 97 -21.97 10.92 4.43
N GLY A 98 -22.81 11.93 4.70
CA GLY A 98 -22.37 13.29 4.95
C GLY A 98 -21.49 13.43 6.19
N ILE A 99 -21.82 12.75 7.29
CA ILE A 99 -20.99 12.74 8.50
C ILE A 99 -19.64 12.07 8.22
N GLY A 100 -19.61 10.95 7.49
CA GLY A 100 -18.36 10.27 7.15
C GLY A 100 -17.44 11.11 6.28
N LEU A 101 -17.97 11.75 5.24
CA LEU A 101 -17.23 12.69 4.41
C LEU A 101 -16.72 13.88 5.22
N PHE A 102 -17.53 14.42 6.12
CA PHE A 102 -17.13 15.52 6.99
C PHE A 102 -16.00 15.09 7.96
N ILE A 103 -16.08 13.89 8.55
CA ILE A 103 -15.01 13.35 9.40
C ILE A 103 -13.73 13.17 8.59
N GLN A 104 -13.81 12.58 7.40
CA GLN A 104 -12.65 12.32 6.55
C GLN A 104 -11.97 13.63 6.08
N LEU A 105 -12.76 14.61 5.63
CA LEU A 105 -12.28 15.94 5.25
C LEU A 105 -11.71 16.69 6.46
N GLY A 106 -12.40 16.64 7.60
CA GLY A 106 -11.95 17.25 8.85
C GLY A 106 -10.63 16.67 9.34
N LEU A 107 -10.44 15.35 9.24
CA LEU A 107 -9.17 14.68 9.54
C LEU A 107 -8.06 15.15 8.58
N ALA A 108 -8.33 15.18 7.28
CA ALA A 108 -7.35 15.64 6.28
C ALA A 108 -6.92 17.09 6.55
N LEU A 109 -7.87 18.00 6.74
CA LEU A 109 -7.61 19.40 7.07
C LEU A 109 -6.84 19.54 8.39
N SER A 110 -7.19 18.73 9.39
CA SER A 110 -6.52 18.75 10.69
C SER A 110 -5.06 18.33 10.56
N ILE A 111 -4.79 17.22 9.86
CA ILE A 111 -3.43 16.69 9.69
C ILE A 111 -2.58 17.62 8.83
N LEU A 112 -3.16 18.19 7.76
CA LEU A 112 -2.44 19.04 6.83
C LEU A 112 -2.25 20.45 7.36
N HIS A 113 -3.23 21.09 8.01
CA HIS A 113 -3.13 22.52 8.35
C HIS A 113 -2.96 22.84 9.84
N ILE A 114 -3.34 21.96 10.76
CA ILE A 114 -3.26 22.26 12.20
C ILE A 114 -1.87 21.85 12.74
N PRO A 115 -1.01 22.79 13.16
CA PRO A 115 0.38 22.47 13.56
C PRO A 115 0.47 21.45 14.70
N LEU A 116 -0.46 21.50 15.65
CA LEU A 116 -0.51 20.56 16.77
C LEU A 116 -0.77 19.12 16.29
N VAL A 117 -1.72 18.93 15.38
CA VAL A 117 -2.05 17.60 14.83
C VAL A 117 -0.94 17.11 13.92
N ARG A 118 -0.39 18.00 13.08
CA ARG A 118 0.79 17.70 12.26
C ARG A 118 1.98 17.25 13.13
N GLY A 119 2.23 17.93 14.25
CA GLY A 119 3.27 17.57 15.22
C GLY A 119 3.03 16.20 15.87
N LEU A 120 1.78 15.84 16.18
CA LEU A 120 1.44 14.50 16.67
C LEU A 120 1.78 13.42 15.62
N PHE A 121 1.36 13.62 14.36
CA PHE A 121 1.69 12.69 13.27
C PHE A 121 3.18 12.62 12.98
N GLU A 122 3.93 13.70 13.18
CA GLU A 122 5.38 13.71 13.07
C GLU A 122 6.04 12.90 14.20
N VAL A 123 5.53 12.97 15.43
CA VAL A 123 6.00 12.13 16.54
C VAL A 123 5.74 10.66 16.23
N VAL A 124 4.52 10.31 15.80
CA VAL A 124 4.19 8.92 15.43
C VAL A 124 5.03 8.46 14.24
N GLY A 125 5.18 9.29 13.21
CA GLY A 125 6.02 9.00 12.05
C GLY A 125 7.47 8.74 12.46
N ARG A 126 8.04 9.56 13.35
CA ARG A 126 9.39 9.35 13.90
C ARG A 126 9.52 8.05 14.67
N ILE A 127 8.48 7.60 15.37
CA ILE A 127 8.48 6.28 16.03
C ILE A 127 8.59 5.19 14.96
N PHE A 128 7.78 5.24 13.90
CA PHE A 128 7.85 4.25 12.82
C PHE A 128 9.22 4.23 12.14
N THR A 129 9.77 5.40 11.77
CA THR A 129 11.11 5.45 11.16
C THR A 129 12.18 4.96 12.12
N LYS A 130 12.04 5.19 13.43
CA LYS A 130 13.02 4.69 14.40
C LYS A 130 12.96 3.16 14.57
N ILE A 131 11.77 2.58 14.47
CA ILE A 131 11.59 1.11 14.47
C ILE A 131 12.23 0.50 13.21
N LEU A 132 12.18 1.18 12.05
CA LEU A 132 12.93 0.77 10.86
C LEU A 132 14.44 0.70 11.15
N ASP A 133 15.00 1.72 11.80
CA ASP A 133 16.43 1.73 12.19
C ASP A 133 16.79 0.52 13.09
N PHE A 134 15.93 0.16 14.04
CA PHE A 134 16.15 -1.02 14.89
C PHE A 134 16.12 -2.32 14.10
N THR A 135 15.25 -2.42 13.10
CA THR A 135 15.17 -3.58 12.21
C THR A 135 16.44 -3.70 11.37
N LYS A 136 17.01 -2.56 10.92
CA LYS A 136 18.27 -2.52 10.18
C LYS A 136 19.41 -3.14 10.99
N ILE A 137 19.53 -2.83 12.28
CA ILE A 137 20.54 -3.44 13.17
C ILE A 137 20.40 -4.98 13.20
N GLY A 138 19.18 -5.49 13.34
CA GLY A 138 18.92 -6.93 13.32
C GLY A 138 19.24 -7.58 11.96
N SER A 139 18.96 -6.87 10.88
CA SER A 139 19.22 -7.33 9.51
C SER A 139 20.72 -7.31 9.19
N GLU A 140 21.47 -6.30 9.66
CA GLU A 140 22.94 -6.24 9.57
C GLU A 140 23.59 -7.40 10.32
N PHE A 141 23.06 -7.79 11.48
CA PHE A 141 23.54 -8.96 12.19
C PHE A 141 23.36 -10.25 11.37
N LEU A 142 22.20 -10.44 10.74
CA LEU A 142 21.86 -11.65 9.97
C LEU A 142 22.58 -11.71 8.62
N PHE A 143 22.65 -10.60 7.89
CA PHE A 143 23.04 -10.56 6.48
C PHE A 143 24.37 -9.82 6.23
N ARG A 144 24.90 -9.08 7.22
CA ARG A 144 26.19 -8.38 7.20
C ARG A 144 26.48 -7.69 5.85
N GLY A 145 27.55 -8.11 5.17
CA GLY A 145 28.06 -7.50 3.95
C GLY A 145 27.09 -7.54 2.75
N PHE A 146 26.07 -8.40 2.77
CA PHE A 146 25.06 -8.44 1.71
C PHE A 146 24.07 -7.27 1.76
N MET A 147 24.09 -6.45 2.83
CA MET A 147 23.31 -5.22 2.91
C MET A 147 24.10 -3.96 2.54
N ASP A 148 25.36 -4.11 2.13
CA ASP A 148 26.14 -2.98 1.66
C ASP A 148 25.66 -2.53 0.27
N ILE A 149 25.06 -1.35 0.22
CA ILE A 149 24.48 -0.76 -0.99
C ILE A 149 25.56 -0.40 -2.00
N ASP A 150 26.74 -0.01 -1.53
CA ASP A 150 27.84 0.36 -2.43
C ASP A 150 28.37 -0.87 -3.18
N SER A 151 28.31 -2.04 -2.54
CA SER A 151 28.79 -3.32 -3.10
C SER A 151 27.71 -4.09 -3.89
N TYR A 152 26.47 -4.09 -3.42
CA TYR A 152 25.40 -4.96 -3.94
C TYR A 152 24.15 -4.21 -4.43
N GLY A 153 24.15 -2.89 -4.32
CA GLY A 153 22.96 -2.08 -4.58
C GLY A 153 21.85 -2.32 -3.54
N PHE A 154 20.68 -1.76 -3.83
CA PHE A 154 19.50 -1.94 -2.98
C PHE A 154 18.89 -3.33 -3.17
N VAL A 155 19.15 -4.25 -2.24
CA VAL A 155 18.57 -5.60 -2.26
C VAL A 155 17.24 -5.62 -1.50
N PHE A 156 16.14 -5.51 -2.24
CA PHE A 156 14.77 -5.47 -1.71
C PHE A 156 14.51 -6.53 -0.61
N ALA A 157 14.84 -7.79 -0.90
CA ALA A 157 14.54 -8.91 -0.01
C ALA A 157 15.27 -8.83 1.34
N LEU A 158 16.43 -8.16 1.40
CA LEU A 158 17.23 -8.03 2.62
C LEU A 158 16.91 -6.73 3.37
N GLN A 159 16.46 -5.69 2.68
CA GLN A 159 16.24 -4.38 3.28
C GLN A 159 14.79 -4.15 3.71
N ILE A 160 13.81 -4.70 2.98
CA ILE A 160 12.39 -4.44 3.24
C ILE A 160 11.70 -5.59 3.96
N LEU A 161 11.90 -6.84 3.53
CA LEU A 161 11.17 -7.98 4.10
C LEU A 161 11.42 -8.20 5.62
N PRO A 162 12.63 -8.01 6.18
CA PRO A 162 12.84 -8.14 7.63
C PRO A 162 12.01 -7.16 8.46
N THR A 163 11.70 -5.99 7.90
CA THR A 163 10.83 -4.99 8.53
C THR A 163 9.44 -5.56 8.82
N VAL A 164 8.88 -6.32 7.87
CA VAL A 164 7.56 -6.96 8.04
C VAL A 164 7.60 -7.94 9.22
N ILE A 165 8.65 -8.74 9.34
CA ILE A 165 8.84 -9.71 10.42
C ILE A 165 8.86 -9.01 11.79
N PHE A 166 9.68 -7.96 11.90
CA PHE A 166 9.83 -7.23 13.17
C PHE A 166 8.56 -6.49 13.57
N PHE A 167 7.89 -5.81 12.63
CA PHE A 167 6.65 -5.11 12.95
C PHE A 167 5.50 -6.07 13.28
N SER A 168 5.42 -7.25 12.67
CA SER A 168 4.46 -8.28 13.08
C SER A 168 4.71 -8.74 14.52
N ALA A 169 5.97 -8.92 14.93
CA ALA A 169 6.33 -9.24 16.30
C ALA A 169 5.92 -8.14 17.30
N ILE A 170 6.23 -6.87 16.99
CA ILE A 170 5.83 -5.71 17.82
C ILE A 170 4.30 -5.61 17.91
N THR A 171 3.60 -5.74 16.79
CA THR A 171 2.13 -5.64 16.76
C THR A 171 1.50 -6.72 17.63
N SER A 172 2.01 -7.95 17.56
CA SER A 172 1.57 -9.05 18.43
C SER A 172 1.83 -8.75 19.91
N VAL A 173 2.99 -8.18 20.26
CA VAL A 173 3.29 -7.73 21.62
C VAL A 173 2.31 -6.64 22.10
N LEU A 174 2.05 -5.63 21.27
CA LEU A 174 1.11 -4.54 21.60
C LEU A 174 -0.32 -5.07 21.79
N PHE A 175 -0.70 -6.10 21.02
CA PHE A 175 -1.97 -6.79 21.17
C PHE A 175 -1.99 -7.61 22.47
N TYR A 176 -0.93 -8.35 22.79
CA TYR A 176 -0.83 -9.09 24.06
C TYR A 176 -0.95 -8.17 25.29
N LEU A 177 -0.32 -6.99 25.23
CA LEU A 177 -0.33 -6.00 26.30
C LEU A 177 -1.67 -5.24 26.44
N GLY A 178 -2.63 -5.44 25.54
CA GLY A 178 -3.92 -4.77 25.59
C GLY A 178 -3.91 -3.33 25.03
N ILE A 179 -2.81 -2.87 24.42
CA ILE A 179 -2.65 -1.47 23.97
C ILE A 179 -3.53 -1.23 22.74
N ILE A 180 -3.47 -2.12 21.75
CA ILE A 180 -4.28 -2.02 20.53
C ILE A 180 -5.77 -2.01 20.88
N GLN A 181 -6.21 -2.87 21.79
CA GLN A 181 -7.60 -3.00 22.19
C GLN A 181 -8.14 -1.71 22.81
N ARG A 182 -7.34 -1.01 23.63
CA ARG A 182 -7.74 0.27 24.23
C ARG A 182 -7.91 1.37 23.18
N VAL A 183 -6.95 1.48 22.25
CA VAL A 183 -7.00 2.48 21.18
C VAL A 183 -8.16 2.19 20.23
N VAL A 184 -8.30 0.94 19.80
CA VAL A 184 -9.39 0.50 18.92
C VAL A 184 -10.76 0.69 19.56
N TYR A 185 -10.90 0.40 20.86
CA TYR A 185 -12.15 0.66 21.57
C TYR A 185 -12.54 2.14 21.55
N ALA A 186 -11.59 3.04 21.82
CA ALA A 186 -11.84 4.48 21.81
C ALA A 186 -12.27 4.99 20.42
N LEU A 187 -11.59 4.54 19.37
CA LEU A 187 -11.93 4.89 17.99
C LEU A 187 -13.27 4.29 17.56
N ALA A 188 -13.52 3.03 17.90
CA ALA A 188 -14.78 2.37 17.61
C ALA A 188 -15.95 3.07 18.30
N TRP A 189 -15.80 3.43 19.59
CA TRP A 189 -16.81 4.19 20.32
C TRP A 189 -17.10 5.54 19.65
N LEU A 190 -16.07 6.26 19.19
CA LEU A 190 -16.23 7.51 18.45
C LEU A 190 -17.01 7.29 17.14
N MET A 191 -16.65 6.25 16.38
CA MET A 191 -17.32 5.91 15.11
C MET A 191 -18.78 5.48 15.32
N THR A 192 -19.05 4.63 16.31
CA THR A 192 -20.40 4.19 16.70
C THR A 192 -21.27 5.41 17.03
N LYS A 193 -20.76 6.34 17.85
CA LYS A 193 -21.52 7.53 18.27
C LYS A 193 -21.71 8.55 17.16
N ALA A 194 -20.68 8.82 16.36
CA ALA A 194 -20.76 9.82 15.31
C ALA A 194 -21.59 9.34 14.10
N MET A 195 -21.41 8.08 13.70
CA MET A 195 -21.92 7.56 12.43
C MET A 195 -23.10 6.59 12.56
N LYS A 196 -23.56 6.30 13.79
CA LYS A 196 -24.66 5.34 14.07
C LYS A 196 -24.41 3.95 13.48
N LEU A 197 -23.20 3.45 13.70
CA LEU A 197 -22.79 2.11 13.30
C LEU A 197 -23.00 1.11 14.44
N SER A 198 -23.04 -0.18 14.12
CA SER A 198 -23.02 -1.20 15.17
C SER A 198 -21.66 -1.22 15.88
N GLY A 199 -21.64 -1.69 17.13
CA GLY A 199 -20.41 -1.76 17.90
C GLY A 199 -19.39 -2.73 17.27
N ALA A 200 -19.86 -3.84 16.69
CA ALA A 200 -19.02 -4.83 16.04
C ALA A 200 -18.39 -4.29 14.75
N GLU A 201 -19.17 -3.70 13.83
CA GLU A 201 -18.59 -3.17 12.60
C GLU A 201 -17.65 -1.98 12.89
N SER A 202 -17.97 -1.16 13.90
CA SER A 202 -17.10 -0.07 14.34
C SER A 202 -15.76 -0.58 14.88
N LEU A 203 -15.77 -1.64 15.70
CA LEU A 203 -14.55 -2.27 16.22
C LEU A 203 -13.69 -2.86 15.12
N SER A 204 -14.30 -3.52 14.13
CA SER A 204 -13.54 -4.07 13.01
C SER A 204 -12.90 -2.97 12.17
N VAL A 205 -13.64 -1.91 11.82
CA VAL A 205 -13.09 -0.81 11.00
C VAL A 205 -12.02 -0.01 11.77
N ALA A 206 -12.23 0.25 13.06
CA ALA A 206 -11.22 0.88 13.89
C ALA A 206 -9.98 -0.01 14.08
N GLY A 207 -10.17 -1.32 14.20
CA GLY A 207 -9.09 -2.31 14.27
C GLY A 207 -8.24 -2.32 13.01
N ASN A 208 -8.88 -2.26 11.84
CA ASN A 208 -8.24 -2.24 10.53
C ASN A 208 -7.29 -1.05 10.28
N ILE A 209 -7.36 0.03 11.08
CA ILE A 209 -6.37 1.12 11.04
C ILE A 209 -4.97 0.62 11.42
N PHE A 210 -4.89 -0.42 12.27
CA PHE A 210 -3.64 -0.95 12.81
C PHE A 210 -3.39 -2.42 12.42
N LEU A 211 -4.45 -3.20 12.30
CA LEU A 211 -4.44 -4.64 12.06
C LEU A 211 -4.84 -4.95 10.62
N GLY A 212 -4.42 -6.11 10.11
CA GLY A 212 -4.79 -6.55 8.78
C GLY A 212 -6.24 -7.01 8.64
N GLN A 213 -6.67 -7.18 7.39
CA GLN A 213 -8.03 -7.57 7.01
C GLN A 213 -8.51 -8.93 7.57
N THR A 214 -7.60 -9.79 8.04
CA THR A 214 -7.92 -11.07 8.69
C THR A 214 -7.78 -11.01 10.22
N GLU A 215 -7.05 -10.04 10.74
CA GLU A 215 -6.73 -9.87 12.16
C GLU A 215 -7.77 -8.99 12.86
N ALA A 216 -8.21 -7.90 12.22
CA ALA A 216 -9.23 -7.03 12.81
C ALA A 216 -10.57 -7.77 13.07
N PRO A 217 -11.07 -8.65 12.18
CA PRO A 217 -12.27 -9.44 12.45
C PRO A 217 -12.14 -10.39 13.66
N LEU A 218 -10.93 -10.75 14.09
CA LEU A 218 -10.71 -11.57 15.28
C LEU A 218 -11.22 -10.89 16.56
N MET A 219 -11.11 -9.56 16.62
CA MET A 219 -11.60 -8.75 17.75
C MET A 219 -13.12 -8.81 17.92
N ILE A 220 -13.84 -9.16 16.85
CA ILE A 220 -15.30 -9.23 16.80
C ILE A 220 -15.80 -10.64 16.50
N LYS A 221 -14.96 -11.66 16.69
CA LYS A 221 -15.26 -13.07 16.39
C LYS A 221 -16.63 -13.51 16.93
N ALA A 222 -16.96 -13.12 18.17
CA ALA A 222 -18.22 -13.50 18.83
C ALA A 222 -19.49 -12.94 18.15
N TYR A 223 -19.35 -11.92 17.29
CA TYR A 223 -20.46 -11.22 16.64
C TYR A 223 -20.63 -11.61 15.17
N LEU A 224 -19.59 -12.12 14.51
CA LEU A 224 -19.56 -12.38 13.06
C LEU A 224 -20.76 -13.21 12.57
N ASP A 225 -21.14 -14.28 13.28
CA ASP A 225 -22.26 -15.14 12.91
C ASP A 225 -23.63 -14.43 12.96
N ARG A 226 -23.74 -13.32 13.69
CA ARG A 226 -24.98 -12.55 13.86
C ARG A 226 -25.05 -11.30 13.00
N MET A 227 -23.95 -10.92 12.34
CA MET A 227 -23.91 -9.71 11.51
C MET A 227 -24.81 -9.85 10.29
N ASN A 228 -25.51 -8.77 9.98
CA ASN A 228 -26.31 -8.63 8.75
C ASN A 228 -25.41 -8.32 7.55
N LYS A 229 -26.01 -8.20 6.35
CA LYS A 229 -25.26 -8.00 5.10
C LYS A 229 -24.51 -6.65 5.05
N SER A 230 -25.10 -5.58 5.56
CA SER A 230 -24.48 -4.25 5.56
C SER A 230 -23.31 -4.19 6.54
N GLU A 231 -23.47 -4.78 7.72
CA GLU A 231 -22.39 -4.93 8.71
C GLU A 231 -21.23 -5.77 8.17
N MET A 232 -21.54 -6.92 7.55
CA MET A 232 -20.53 -7.79 6.96
C MET A 232 -19.80 -7.11 5.79
N LEU A 233 -20.53 -6.37 4.93
CA LEU A 233 -19.89 -5.61 3.86
C LEU A 233 -18.93 -4.57 4.43
N LEU A 234 -19.27 -3.88 5.52
CA LEU A 234 -18.38 -2.88 6.12
C LEU A 234 -17.12 -3.52 6.71
N VAL A 235 -17.24 -4.68 7.37
CA VAL A 235 -16.07 -5.44 7.84
C VAL A 235 -15.13 -5.76 6.68
N MET A 236 -15.67 -6.29 5.58
CA MET A 236 -14.88 -6.64 4.41
C MET A 236 -14.27 -5.43 3.70
N THR A 237 -15.08 -4.39 3.49
CA THR A 237 -14.69 -3.13 2.84
C THR A 237 -13.63 -2.40 3.67
N GLY A 238 -13.80 -2.33 4.99
CA GLY A 238 -12.83 -1.73 5.90
C GLY A 238 -11.48 -2.44 5.86
N GLY A 239 -11.48 -3.77 5.79
CA GLY A 239 -10.25 -4.56 5.63
C GLY A 239 -9.53 -4.28 4.31
N MET A 240 -10.27 -4.10 3.20
CA MET A 240 -9.68 -3.78 1.89
C MET A 240 -9.31 -2.31 1.74
N ALA A 241 -9.95 -1.40 2.47
CA ALA A 241 -9.70 0.03 2.39
C ALA A 241 -8.42 0.47 3.15
N THR A 242 -7.92 -0.37 4.04
CA THR A 242 -6.84 -0.05 4.98
C THR A 242 -5.64 -0.97 4.80
N VAL A 243 -4.54 -0.66 5.49
CA VAL A 243 -3.33 -1.48 5.53
C VAL A 243 -2.93 -1.75 6.98
N ALA A 244 -2.33 -2.91 7.22
CA ALA A 244 -1.81 -3.27 8.54
C ALA A 244 -0.54 -2.46 8.88
N GLY A 245 -0.34 -2.18 10.17
CA GLY A 245 0.88 -1.53 10.65
C GLY A 245 2.16 -2.31 10.30
N GLY A 246 2.05 -3.64 10.23
CA GLY A 246 3.10 -4.57 9.80
C GLY A 246 3.73 -4.23 8.44
N VAL A 247 2.87 -3.91 7.48
CA VAL A 247 3.27 -3.68 6.09
C VAL A 247 3.46 -2.19 5.80
N LEU A 248 2.84 -1.30 6.58
CA LEU A 248 3.01 0.15 6.49
C LEU A 248 4.48 0.56 6.50
N ALA A 249 5.27 -0.09 7.36
CA ALA A 249 6.69 0.13 7.51
C ALA A 249 7.48 -0.24 6.24
N ALA A 250 7.08 -1.30 5.53
CA ALA A 250 7.68 -1.65 4.24
C ALA A 250 7.42 -0.55 3.20
N TYR A 251 6.22 0.03 3.16
CA TYR A 251 5.90 1.12 2.23
C TYR A 251 6.64 2.42 2.54
N ILE A 252 6.87 2.72 3.83
CA ILE A 252 7.76 3.82 4.24
C ILE A 252 9.18 3.57 3.70
N GLY A 253 9.67 2.33 3.80
CA GLY A 253 10.96 1.92 3.25
C GLY A 253 11.02 2.08 1.72
N PHE A 254 9.98 1.63 1.00
CA PHE A 254 9.91 1.77 -0.46
C PHE A 254 9.98 3.22 -0.93
N LEU A 255 9.12 4.08 -0.39
CA LEU A 255 8.98 5.44 -0.88
C LEU A 255 10.07 6.36 -0.34
N GLY A 256 10.53 6.08 0.88
CA GLY A 256 11.55 6.84 1.60
C GLY A 256 12.98 6.45 1.27
N GLY A 257 13.23 5.23 0.76
CA GLY A 257 14.59 4.73 0.51
C GLY A 257 15.44 4.80 1.79
N ASP A 258 16.68 5.29 1.69
CA ASP A 258 17.56 5.56 2.83
C ASP A 258 17.53 7.00 3.36
N ASP A 259 16.70 7.87 2.77
CA ASP A 259 16.57 9.26 3.21
C ASP A 259 15.62 9.36 4.43
N PRO A 260 16.13 9.76 5.61
CA PRO A 260 15.30 9.90 6.82
C PRO A 260 14.17 10.93 6.66
N VAL A 261 14.39 11.97 5.86
CA VAL A 261 13.41 13.03 5.60
C VAL A 261 12.26 12.48 4.75
N GLN A 262 12.58 11.77 3.67
CA GLN A 262 11.56 11.14 2.83
C GLN A 262 10.76 10.09 3.62
N ARG A 263 11.45 9.23 4.39
CA ARG A 263 10.79 8.24 5.27
C ARG A 263 9.79 8.91 6.21
N LEU A 264 10.15 10.04 6.81
CA LEU A 264 9.25 10.78 7.69
C LEU A 264 8.07 11.41 6.95
N ILE A 265 8.28 11.95 5.74
CA ILE A 265 7.20 12.50 4.89
C ILE A 265 6.19 11.41 4.56
N PHE A 266 6.65 10.27 4.03
CA PHE A 266 5.77 9.17 3.65
C PHE A 266 5.13 8.49 4.88
N ALA A 267 5.83 8.39 6.01
CA ALA A 267 5.23 7.90 7.24
C ALA A 267 4.01 8.73 7.66
N LYS A 268 4.10 10.08 7.60
CA LYS A 268 2.96 10.94 7.92
C LYS A 268 1.79 10.72 6.98
N HIS A 269 2.04 10.66 5.67
CA HIS A 269 0.98 10.45 4.67
C HIS A 269 0.34 9.07 4.76
N LEU A 270 1.13 8.02 4.94
CA LEU A 270 0.64 6.65 5.09
C LEU A 270 -0.18 6.47 6.38
N LEU A 271 0.27 7.04 7.51
CA LEU A 271 -0.50 7.06 8.75
C LEU A 271 -1.83 7.81 8.60
N ALA A 272 -1.80 8.96 7.92
CA ALA A 272 -3.00 9.73 7.64
C ALA A 272 -3.96 8.97 6.72
N ALA A 273 -3.45 8.31 5.68
CA ALA A 273 -4.22 7.49 4.76
C ALA A 273 -4.94 6.35 5.50
N SER A 274 -4.26 5.61 6.38
CA SER A 274 -4.86 4.53 7.16
C SER A 274 -6.01 5.02 8.05
N ILE A 275 -5.86 6.17 8.72
CA ILE A 275 -6.91 6.72 9.60
C ILE A 275 -8.08 7.28 8.76
N MET A 276 -7.80 7.97 7.65
CA MET A 276 -8.82 8.52 6.75
C MET A 276 -9.61 7.43 6.01
N ALA A 277 -8.99 6.28 5.75
CA ALA A 277 -9.64 5.15 5.09
C ALA A 277 -10.81 4.57 5.90
N ALA A 278 -10.77 4.64 7.24
CA ALA A 278 -11.85 4.14 8.10
C ALA A 278 -13.21 4.83 7.84
N PRO A 279 -13.37 6.16 7.97
CA PRO A 279 -14.62 6.83 7.61
C PRO A 279 -14.93 6.72 6.11
N GLY A 280 -13.93 6.71 5.23
CA GLY A 280 -14.14 6.50 3.78
C GLY A 280 -14.75 5.13 3.46
N ALA A 281 -14.30 4.06 4.14
CA ALA A 281 -14.86 2.72 4.02
C ALA A 281 -16.32 2.69 4.48
N VAL A 282 -16.65 3.39 5.57
CA VAL A 282 -18.04 3.52 6.04
C VAL A 282 -18.90 4.23 4.99
N VAL A 283 -18.44 5.35 4.46
CA VAL A 283 -19.16 6.12 3.43
C VAL A 283 -19.52 5.22 2.26
N ILE A 284 -18.52 4.56 1.65
CA ILE A 284 -18.73 3.77 0.45
C ILE A 284 -19.54 2.51 0.76
N SER A 285 -19.22 1.78 1.84
CA SER A 285 -19.91 0.55 2.20
C SER A 285 -21.40 0.78 2.46
N LYS A 286 -21.76 1.85 3.19
CA LYS A 286 -23.15 2.19 3.49
C LYS A 286 -23.92 2.77 2.31
N VAL A 287 -23.23 3.21 1.25
CA VAL A 287 -23.87 3.49 -0.06
C VAL A 287 -24.10 2.20 -0.83
N LEU A 288 -23.11 1.30 -0.89
CA LEU A 288 -23.19 0.03 -1.63
C LEU A 288 -24.27 -0.91 -1.07
N ILE A 289 -24.28 -1.12 0.25
CA ILE A 289 -25.33 -1.89 0.95
C ILE A 289 -25.76 -1.10 2.19
N PRO A 290 -26.85 -0.31 2.08
CA PRO A 290 -27.36 0.47 3.21
C PRO A 290 -27.86 -0.40 4.36
N GLN A 291 -27.79 0.17 5.57
CA GLN A 291 -28.29 -0.48 6.78
C GLN A 291 -29.81 -0.34 6.87
N THR A 292 -30.53 -1.44 6.70
CA THR A 292 -32.01 -1.49 6.81
C THR A 292 -32.49 -2.22 8.07
N GLU A 293 -31.68 -3.15 8.59
CA GLU A 293 -31.97 -3.93 9.79
C GLU A 293 -31.54 -3.17 11.05
N ASN A 294 -32.13 -3.53 12.21
CA ASN A 294 -31.72 -2.96 13.49
C ASN A 294 -30.30 -3.41 13.86
N ILE A 295 -29.54 -2.51 14.46
CA ILE A 295 -28.15 -2.73 14.87
C ILE A 295 -28.00 -2.70 16.39
N ASN A 296 -26.98 -3.39 16.89
CA ASN A 296 -26.55 -3.28 18.28
C ASN A 296 -25.34 -2.34 18.39
N GLU A 297 -25.53 -1.18 19.01
CA GLU A 297 -24.48 -0.17 19.21
C GLU A 297 -23.50 -0.52 20.34
N LYS A 298 -23.71 -1.62 21.08
CA LYS A 298 -22.84 -2.00 22.19
C LYS A 298 -21.45 -2.41 21.66
N VAL A 299 -20.44 -1.65 22.05
CA VAL A 299 -19.03 -1.91 21.74
C VAL A 299 -18.46 -2.86 22.80
N GLU A 300 -18.10 -4.07 22.40
CA GLU A 300 -17.49 -5.08 23.26
C GLU A 300 -16.34 -5.76 22.49
N VAL A 301 -15.13 -5.68 23.06
CA VAL A 301 -13.95 -6.32 22.46
C VAL A 301 -13.90 -7.78 22.92
N SER A 302 -13.76 -8.70 21.97
CA SER A 302 -13.56 -10.11 22.31
C SER A 302 -12.18 -10.30 22.96
N ASN A 303 -12.11 -11.03 24.07
CA ASN A 303 -10.84 -11.44 24.65
C ASN A 303 -10.20 -12.49 23.76
N VAL A 304 -9.17 -12.10 23.02
CA VAL A 304 -8.41 -12.96 22.11
C VAL A 304 -7.01 -13.11 22.67
N ASN A 305 -6.57 -14.35 22.87
CA ASN A 305 -5.20 -14.66 23.28
C ASN A 305 -4.30 -14.80 22.04
N VAL A 306 -3.29 -13.94 21.93
CA VAL A 306 -2.23 -14.02 20.90
C VAL A 306 -0.93 -14.67 21.41
N GLY A 307 -0.92 -15.06 22.68
CA GLY A 307 0.19 -15.75 23.36
C GLY A 307 -0.12 -15.96 24.83
N SER A 308 0.57 -16.90 25.46
CA SER A 308 0.49 -17.18 26.90
C SER A 308 1.28 -16.19 27.76
N ASN A 309 2.38 -15.67 27.21
CA ASN A 309 3.25 -14.67 27.83
C ASN A 309 3.85 -13.74 26.77
N LEU A 310 4.57 -12.72 27.20
CA LEU A 310 5.16 -11.70 26.31
C LEU A 310 6.09 -12.30 25.24
N LEU A 311 6.95 -13.26 25.62
CA LEU A 311 7.89 -13.90 24.69
C LEU A 311 7.18 -14.82 23.70
N ASP A 312 6.14 -15.51 24.16
CA ASP A 312 5.28 -16.34 23.31
C ASP A 312 4.53 -15.47 22.28
N ALA A 313 3.92 -14.35 22.71
CA ALA A 313 3.27 -13.41 21.80
C ALA A 313 4.25 -12.84 20.76
N MET A 314 5.46 -12.46 21.17
CA MET A 314 6.52 -12.01 20.28
C MET A 314 6.91 -13.11 19.26
N SER A 315 7.10 -14.35 19.72
CA SER A 315 7.50 -15.48 18.87
C SER A 315 6.42 -15.84 17.84
N ASN A 316 5.15 -15.83 18.26
CA ASN A 316 4.02 -16.03 17.36
C ASN A 316 3.94 -14.91 16.31
N GLY A 317 4.09 -13.65 16.73
CA GLY A 317 4.13 -12.50 15.83
C GLY A 317 5.28 -12.57 14.83
N THR A 318 6.48 -12.98 15.26
CA THR A 318 7.64 -13.21 14.37
C THR A 318 7.34 -14.29 13.33
N THR A 319 6.73 -15.40 13.73
CA THR A 319 6.41 -16.52 12.83
C THR A 319 5.38 -16.12 11.79
N GLU A 320 4.33 -15.40 12.18
CA GLU A 320 3.33 -14.87 11.25
C GLU A 320 3.94 -13.82 10.31
N GLY A 321 4.80 -12.94 10.85
CA GLY A 321 5.56 -11.98 10.07
C GLY A 321 6.49 -12.63 9.03
N LEU A 322 7.16 -13.72 9.38
CA LEU A 322 8.00 -14.50 8.45
C LEU A 322 7.19 -15.10 7.31
N LYS A 323 6.05 -15.74 7.61
CA LYS A 323 5.15 -16.27 6.58
C LYS A 323 4.69 -15.16 5.65
N LEU A 324 4.29 -14.01 6.20
CA LEU A 324 3.87 -12.84 5.44
C LEU A 324 5.00 -12.33 4.53
N ALA A 325 6.20 -12.15 5.06
CA ALA A 325 7.37 -11.70 4.32
C ALA A 325 7.73 -12.65 3.16
N LEU A 326 7.73 -13.95 3.39
CA LEU A 326 7.97 -14.96 2.34
C LEU A 326 6.88 -14.93 1.26
N ASN A 327 5.62 -14.82 1.66
CA ASN A 327 4.50 -14.71 0.72
C ASN A 327 4.63 -13.45 -0.14
N ILE A 328 5.03 -12.31 0.43
CA ILE A 328 5.28 -11.07 -0.32
C ILE A 328 6.40 -11.28 -1.33
N GLY A 329 7.55 -11.79 -0.90
CA GLY A 329 8.70 -12.03 -1.79
C GLY A 329 8.36 -12.97 -2.96
N ALA A 330 7.69 -14.08 -2.66
CA ALA A 330 7.25 -15.04 -3.67
C ALA A 330 6.22 -14.43 -4.63
N MET A 331 5.23 -13.67 -4.11
CA MET A 331 4.21 -13.02 -4.91
C MET A 331 4.82 -11.99 -5.88
N LEU A 332 5.75 -11.15 -5.41
CA LEU A 332 6.41 -10.14 -6.25
C LEU A 332 7.22 -10.79 -7.38
N LEU A 333 8.01 -11.81 -7.05
CA LEU A 333 8.79 -12.57 -8.05
C LEU A 333 7.87 -13.16 -9.12
N VAL A 334 6.83 -13.87 -8.71
CA VAL A 334 5.89 -14.51 -9.62
C VAL A 334 5.13 -13.47 -10.45
N PHE A 335 4.68 -12.36 -9.83
CA PHE A 335 3.94 -11.33 -10.54
C PHE A 335 4.77 -10.67 -11.64
N PHE A 336 6.01 -10.25 -11.37
CA PHE A 336 6.84 -9.63 -12.40
C PHE A 336 7.19 -10.60 -13.54
N ALA A 337 7.40 -11.89 -13.23
CA ALA A 337 7.59 -12.90 -14.26
C ALA A 337 6.35 -13.07 -15.16
N PHE A 338 5.15 -13.13 -14.56
CA PHE A 338 3.90 -13.19 -15.31
C PHE A 338 3.63 -11.90 -16.10
N LEU A 339 3.90 -10.74 -15.52
CA LEU A 339 3.75 -9.45 -16.18
C LEU A 339 4.64 -9.38 -17.43
N ALA A 340 5.92 -9.73 -17.31
CA ALA A 340 6.85 -9.79 -18.44
C ALA A 340 6.37 -10.76 -19.53
N MET A 341 5.92 -11.95 -19.14
CA MET A 341 5.40 -12.95 -20.08
C MET A 341 4.13 -12.48 -20.80
N ILE A 342 3.20 -11.85 -20.07
CA ILE A 342 1.96 -11.30 -20.64
C ILE A 342 2.29 -10.12 -21.56
N ASN A 343 3.18 -9.22 -21.15
CA ASN A 343 3.61 -8.08 -21.97
C ASN A 343 4.31 -8.52 -23.25
N PHE A 344 5.10 -9.59 -23.20
CA PHE A 344 5.65 -10.20 -24.41
C PHE A 344 4.53 -10.66 -25.35
N GLY A 345 3.57 -11.44 -24.85
CA GLY A 345 2.44 -11.91 -25.66
C GLY A 345 1.56 -10.78 -26.21
N LEU A 346 1.26 -9.77 -25.39
CA LEU A 346 0.52 -8.56 -25.80
C LEU A 346 1.28 -7.77 -26.86
N GLY A 347 2.60 -7.65 -26.72
CA GLY A 347 3.46 -6.98 -27.69
C GLY A 347 3.43 -7.67 -29.05
N GLU A 348 3.50 -9.00 -29.07
CA GLU A 348 3.39 -9.80 -30.31
C GLU A 348 2.01 -9.66 -30.96
N ILE A 349 0.93 -9.74 -30.17
CA ILE A 349 -0.44 -9.51 -30.66
C ILE A 349 -0.58 -8.09 -31.23
N GLY A 350 -0.04 -7.09 -30.52
CA GLY A 350 -0.04 -5.70 -30.94
C GLY A 350 0.74 -5.47 -32.22
N ASN A 351 1.83 -6.21 -32.44
CA ASN A 351 2.60 -6.18 -33.68
C ASN A 351 1.81 -6.77 -34.84
N LEU A 352 1.24 -7.96 -34.66
CA LEU A 352 0.43 -8.65 -35.68
C LEU A 352 -0.79 -7.83 -36.14
N LEU A 353 -1.40 -7.06 -35.23
CA LEU A 353 -2.56 -6.21 -35.51
C LEU A 353 -2.19 -4.78 -35.96
N GLY A 354 -0.90 -4.44 -36.07
CA GLY A 354 -0.43 -3.08 -36.37
C GLY A 354 -0.73 -2.04 -35.27
N LEU A 355 -1.09 -2.50 -34.06
CA LEU A 355 -1.42 -1.64 -32.93
C LEU A 355 -0.18 -1.00 -32.31
N ASN A 356 0.99 -1.64 -32.35
CA ASN A 356 2.19 -1.10 -31.70
C ASN A 356 2.63 0.24 -32.34
N GLU A 357 2.58 0.36 -33.66
CA GLU A 357 2.86 1.63 -34.34
C GLU A 357 1.83 2.70 -34.00
N LEU A 358 0.54 2.33 -33.94
CA LEU A 358 -0.53 3.24 -33.54
C LEU A 358 -0.35 3.72 -32.10
N ILE A 359 0.02 2.83 -31.19
CA ILE A 359 0.27 3.15 -29.77
C ILE A 359 1.48 4.08 -29.65
N SER A 360 2.59 3.74 -30.32
CA SER A 360 3.78 4.58 -30.33
C SER A 360 3.48 6.00 -30.81
N ASN A 361 2.76 6.13 -31.93
CA ASN A 361 2.38 7.43 -32.48
C ASN A 361 1.35 8.17 -31.61
N ALA A 362 0.38 7.47 -31.01
CA ALA A 362 -0.67 8.08 -30.19
C ALA A 362 -0.18 8.51 -28.80
N THR A 363 0.95 7.98 -28.33
CA THR A 363 1.51 8.25 -27.01
C THR A 363 2.81 9.05 -27.06
N ASP A 364 3.15 9.61 -28.23
CA ASP A 364 4.41 10.32 -28.48
C ASP A 364 5.64 9.52 -28.03
N GLY A 365 5.61 8.20 -28.23
CA GLY A 365 6.68 7.27 -27.84
C GLY A 365 6.68 6.87 -26.36
N SER A 366 5.74 7.34 -25.53
CA SER A 366 5.65 6.96 -24.11
C SER A 366 5.39 5.45 -23.93
N TYR A 367 4.68 4.84 -24.88
CA TYR A 367 4.51 3.39 -24.99
C TYR A 367 4.89 2.93 -26.40
N SER A 368 5.82 2.00 -26.52
CA SER A 368 6.28 1.48 -27.82
C SER A 368 5.48 0.28 -28.33
N ARG A 369 4.72 -0.38 -27.45
CA ARG A 369 3.95 -1.59 -27.75
C ARG A 369 2.72 -1.71 -26.86
N LEU A 370 1.81 -2.59 -27.26
CA LEU A 370 0.71 -3.01 -26.41
C LEU A 370 1.26 -3.74 -25.18
N SER A 371 0.96 -3.20 -23.99
CA SER A 371 1.35 -3.78 -22.71
C SER A 371 0.24 -3.66 -21.68
N PHE A 372 0.38 -4.39 -20.59
CA PHE A 372 -0.51 -4.32 -19.45
C PHE A 372 -0.56 -2.90 -18.86
N GLU A 373 0.60 -2.25 -18.77
CA GLU A 373 0.77 -0.89 -18.32
C GLU A 373 0.00 0.09 -19.18
N PHE A 374 0.07 -0.06 -20.51
CA PHE A 374 -0.70 0.75 -21.45
C PHE A 374 -2.20 0.56 -21.23
N ILE A 375 -2.67 -0.69 -21.15
CA ILE A 375 -4.08 -1.02 -20.99
C ILE A 375 -4.65 -0.38 -19.72
N PHE A 376 -4.02 -0.59 -18.57
CA PHE A 376 -4.53 -0.04 -17.30
C PHE A 376 -4.31 1.45 -17.16
N GLY A 377 -3.19 1.97 -17.67
CA GLY A 377 -2.93 3.40 -17.70
C GLY A 377 -4.06 4.17 -18.38
N TYR A 378 -4.44 3.74 -19.58
CA TYR A 378 -5.51 4.42 -20.33
C TYR A 378 -6.92 4.03 -19.87
N ALA A 379 -7.15 2.80 -19.37
CA ALA A 379 -8.45 2.40 -18.84
C ALA A 379 -8.84 3.20 -17.59
N PHE A 380 -7.88 3.50 -16.72
CA PHE A 380 -8.11 4.26 -15.49
C PHE A 380 -7.77 5.75 -15.58
N ALA A 381 -7.13 6.22 -16.66
CA ALA A 381 -6.86 7.65 -16.87
C ALA A 381 -8.08 8.57 -16.67
N PRO A 382 -9.31 8.25 -17.15
CA PRO A 382 -10.47 9.11 -16.94
C PRO A 382 -10.82 9.32 -15.47
N ILE A 383 -10.76 8.25 -14.66
CA ILE A 383 -11.04 8.36 -13.23
C ILE A 383 -9.90 9.06 -12.49
N MET A 384 -8.64 8.86 -12.90
CA MET A 384 -7.48 9.59 -12.34
C MET A 384 -7.58 11.10 -12.57
N TRP A 385 -8.01 11.48 -13.77
CA TRP A 385 -8.27 12.88 -14.09
C TRP A 385 -9.41 13.44 -13.23
N LEU A 386 -10.51 12.70 -13.05
CA LEU A 386 -11.65 13.16 -12.24
C LEU A 386 -11.29 13.36 -10.76
N ILE A 387 -10.43 12.52 -10.19
CA ILE A 387 -10.07 12.60 -8.75
C ILE A 387 -9.00 13.64 -8.42
N GLY A 388 -8.40 14.31 -9.41
CA GLY A 388 -7.48 15.44 -9.15
C GLY A 388 -6.01 15.24 -9.54
N VAL A 389 -5.60 14.08 -10.10
CA VAL A 389 -4.21 13.79 -10.54
C VAL A 389 -3.75 14.77 -11.63
N ALA A 390 -2.48 15.20 -11.64
CA ALA A 390 -1.97 16.06 -12.71
C ALA A 390 -2.20 15.41 -14.09
N SER A 391 -2.58 16.20 -15.10
CA SER A 391 -3.02 15.66 -16.41
C SER A 391 -1.93 14.83 -17.09
N GLU A 392 -0.67 15.19 -16.84
CA GLU A 392 0.53 14.55 -17.34
C GLU A 392 0.77 13.18 -16.68
N ASP A 393 0.26 12.98 -15.47
CA ASP A 393 0.50 11.80 -14.65
C ASP A 393 -0.69 10.81 -14.67
N ILE A 394 -1.82 11.13 -15.30
CA ILE A 394 -3.06 10.33 -15.19
C ILE A 394 -2.91 8.89 -15.68
N THR A 395 -2.08 8.65 -16.69
CA THR A 395 -1.79 7.32 -17.21
C THR A 395 -0.87 6.55 -16.29
N LEU A 396 0.15 7.21 -15.71
CA LEU A 396 1.03 6.60 -14.70
C LEU A 396 0.26 6.19 -13.45
N VAL A 397 -0.58 7.08 -12.90
CA VAL A 397 -1.39 6.75 -11.72
C VAL A 397 -2.47 5.72 -12.06
N GLY A 398 -3.02 5.75 -13.28
CA GLY A 398 -3.97 4.75 -13.76
C GLY A 398 -3.36 3.35 -13.82
N ARG A 399 -2.11 3.24 -14.29
CA ARG A 399 -1.32 2.01 -14.28
C ARG A 399 -1.14 1.49 -12.84
N LEU A 400 -0.74 2.35 -11.91
CA LEU A 400 -0.56 1.97 -10.50
C LEU A 400 -1.84 1.43 -9.86
N LEU A 401 -3.01 2.00 -10.20
CA LEU A 401 -4.29 1.46 -9.76
C LEU A 401 -4.54 0.05 -10.33
N GLY A 402 -4.23 -0.17 -11.61
CA GLY A 402 -4.34 -1.49 -12.25
C GLY A 402 -3.44 -2.55 -11.60
N GLU A 403 -2.17 -2.23 -11.39
CA GLU A 403 -1.20 -3.08 -10.70
C GLU A 403 -1.70 -3.45 -9.29
N LYS A 404 -2.21 -2.47 -8.54
CA LYS A 404 -2.82 -2.72 -7.23
C LYS A 404 -3.98 -3.70 -7.31
N LEU A 405 -4.93 -3.50 -8.23
CA LEU A 405 -6.16 -4.29 -8.27
C LEU A 405 -5.91 -5.75 -8.67
N ILE A 406 -5.05 -5.97 -9.66
CA ILE A 406 -4.79 -7.31 -10.20
C ILE A 406 -3.78 -8.09 -9.38
N ALA A 407 -2.78 -7.40 -8.82
CA ALA A 407 -1.75 -8.02 -8.03
C ALA A 407 -1.92 -7.71 -6.55
N SER A 408 -1.36 -6.59 -6.11
CA SER A 408 -1.44 -6.10 -4.74
C SER A 408 -0.92 -4.68 -4.66
N GLU A 409 -1.26 -4.00 -3.57
CA GLU A 409 -0.68 -2.71 -3.21
C GLU A 409 0.84 -2.78 -3.04
N PHE A 410 1.42 -3.93 -2.69
CA PHE A 410 2.87 -4.10 -2.64
C PHE A 410 3.52 -3.89 -4.00
N VAL A 411 2.97 -4.50 -5.05
CA VAL A 411 3.43 -4.28 -6.43
C VAL A 411 3.28 -2.81 -6.80
N GLY A 412 2.12 -2.22 -6.52
CA GLY A 412 1.86 -0.81 -6.81
C GLY A 412 2.84 0.13 -6.08
N TYR A 413 3.19 -0.14 -4.82
CA TYR A 413 4.16 0.69 -4.08
C TYR A 413 5.60 0.51 -4.56
N GLU A 414 5.99 -0.70 -4.95
CA GLU A 414 7.30 -0.94 -5.58
C GLU A 414 7.40 -0.15 -6.89
N SER A 415 6.37 -0.24 -7.74
CA SER A 415 6.36 0.46 -9.02
C SER A 415 6.25 1.97 -8.84
N LEU A 416 5.51 2.47 -7.84
CA LEU A 416 5.53 3.88 -7.46
C LEU A 416 6.93 4.34 -7.01
N ALA A 417 7.63 3.53 -6.20
CA ALA A 417 8.96 3.85 -5.74
C ALA A 417 9.97 3.91 -6.89
N ARG A 418 9.91 2.95 -7.83
CA ARG A 418 10.73 2.94 -9.04
C ARG A 418 10.46 4.16 -9.93
N LEU A 419 9.20 4.40 -10.32
CA LEU A 419 8.80 5.53 -11.16
C LEU A 419 9.14 6.88 -10.51
N LYS A 420 9.04 6.97 -9.18
CA LYS A 420 9.52 8.14 -8.42
C LYS A 420 11.04 8.26 -8.54
N GLY A 421 11.80 7.19 -8.33
CA GLY A 421 13.27 7.20 -8.43
C GLY A 421 13.78 7.59 -9.82
N GLU A 422 13.04 7.23 -10.87
CA GLU A 422 13.34 7.56 -12.28
C GLU A 422 12.95 8.98 -12.68
N GLY A 423 12.26 9.74 -11.83
CA GLY A 423 11.79 11.09 -12.17
C GLY A 423 10.58 11.11 -13.11
N ALA A 424 9.81 10.01 -13.20
CA ALA A 424 8.74 9.85 -14.19
C ALA A 424 7.51 10.76 -13.97
N PHE A 425 7.24 11.17 -12.73
CA PHE A 425 6.10 12.03 -12.41
C PHE A 425 6.41 13.51 -12.70
N ALA A 426 5.46 14.19 -13.33
CA ALA A 426 5.49 15.63 -13.52
C ALA A 426 5.13 16.40 -12.23
N SER A 427 4.31 15.82 -11.34
CA SER A 427 3.87 16.47 -10.11
C SER A 427 4.12 15.64 -8.85
N THR A 428 4.72 16.27 -7.84
CA THR A 428 4.83 15.72 -6.48
C THR A 428 3.47 15.45 -5.84
N ARG A 429 2.44 16.24 -6.19
CA ARG A 429 1.04 16.02 -5.78
C ARG A 429 0.53 14.66 -6.27
N SER A 430 0.86 14.25 -7.49
CA SER A 430 0.48 12.94 -8.03
C SER A 430 1.14 11.78 -7.28
N ILE A 431 2.39 11.96 -6.81
CA ILE A 431 3.09 10.97 -5.96
C ILE A 431 2.38 10.80 -4.61
N ILE A 432 2.02 11.93 -3.97
CA ILE A 432 1.29 11.89 -2.70
C ILE A 432 -0.10 11.29 -2.91
N MET A 433 -0.85 11.70 -3.93
CA MET A 433 -2.15 11.11 -4.25
C MET A 433 -2.04 9.59 -4.52
N SER A 434 -1.02 9.15 -5.26
CA SER A 434 -0.75 7.72 -5.48
C SER A 434 -0.49 6.98 -4.17
N THR A 435 0.20 7.61 -3.21
CA THR A 435 0.41 7.03 -1.88
C THR A 435 -0.91 6.75 -1.17
N TYR A 436 -1.87 7.68 -1.19
CA TYR A 436 -3.19 7.46 -0.58
C TYR A 436 -4.05 6.46 -1.36
N MET A 437 -3.98 6.49 -2.70
CA MET A 437 -4.69 5.56 -3.57
C MET A 437 -4.22 4.11 -3.35
N LEU A 438 -2.91 3.91 -3.21
CA LEU A 438 -2.33 2.59 -3.02
C LEU A 438 -2.57 2.06 -1.61
N CYS A 439 -2.69 2.94 -0.61
CA CYS A 439 -2.92 2.59 0.79
C CYS A 439 -4.27 1.89 1.04
N GLY A 440 -4.32 0.58 0.77
CA GLY A 440 -5.41 -0.32 1.10
C GLY A 440 -5.25 -1.68 0.41
N PHE A 441 -5.65 -2.76 1.08
CA PHE A 441 -5.59 -4.14 0.54
C PHE A 441 -6.61 -4.48 -0.56
N ALA A 442 -7.24 -3.50 -1.20
CA ALA A 442 -8.24 -3.73 -2.24
C ALA A 442 -7.60 -4.31 -3.52
N ASN A 443 -7.68 -5.63 -3.66
CA ASN A 443 -7.25 -6.40 -4.84
C ASN A 443 -8.05 -7.72 -4.95
N PHE A 444 -7.98 -8.41 -6.09
CA PHE A 444 -8.74 -9.66 -6.28
C PHE A 444 -8.32 -10.78 -5.32
N ALA A 445 -7.04 -10.88 -4.96
CA ALA A 445 -6.55 -11.90 -4.02
C ALA A 445 -7.12 -11.70 -2.61
N SER A 446 -7.33 -10.45 -2.19
CA SER A 446 -7.93 -10.10 -0.90
C SER A 446 -9.34 -10.65 -0.71
N ILE A 447 -10.10 -10.86 -1.79
CA ILE A 447 -11.40 -11.55 -1.70
C ILE A 447 -11.20 -12.97 -1.15
N GLY A 448 -10.25 -13.72 -1.72
CA GLY A 448 -9.91 -15.06 -1.25
C GLY A 448 -9.38 -15.06 0.18
N ILE A 449 -8.51 -14.10 0.51
CA ILE A 449 -7.95 -13.94 1.86
C ILE A 449 -9.05 -13.70 2.89
N GLN A 450 -10.03 -12.85 2.61
CA GLN A 450 -11.13 -12.59 3.53
C GLN A 450 -12.13 -13.74 3.63
N ILE A 451 -12.45 -14.42 2.53
CA ILE A 451 -13.29 -15.63 2.56
C ILE A 451 -12.62 -16.72 3.41
N GLY A 452 -11.31 -16.90 3.27
CA GLY A 452 -10.55 -17.86 4.08
C GLY A 452 -10.43 -17.45 5.55
N GLY A 453 -9.99 -16.21 5.81
CA GLY A 453 -9.75 -15.68 7.14
C GLY A 453 -11.04 -15.49 7.94
N ILE A 454 -11.95 -14.65 7.46
CA ILE A 454 -13.23 -14.37 8.13
C ILE A 454 -14.12 -15.62 8.11
N GLY A 455 -14.15 -16.37 7.01
CA GLY A 455 -14.91 -17.62 6.93
C GLY A 455 -14.38 -18.73 7.84
N GLY A 456 -13.09 -18.71 8.21
CA GLY A 456 -12.55 -19.58 9.25
C GLY A 456 -13.02 -19.20 10.66
N LEU A 457 -13.32 -17.91 10.90
CA LEU A 457 -13.85 -17.41 12.17
C LEU A 457 -15.37 -17.60 12.28
N ALA A 458 -16.09 -17.49 11.17
CA ALA A 458 -17.54 -17.65 11.07
C ALA A 458 -17.92 -18.51 9.85
N PRO A 459 -17.81 -19.86 9.95
CA PRO A 459 -18.06 -20.77 8.83
C PRO A 459 -19.45 -20.62 8.21
N SER A 460 -20.45 -20.25 9.03
CA SER A 460 -21.83 -20.02 8.58
C SER A 460 -21.97 -18.86 7.59
N LYS A 461 -21.01 -17.92 7.57
CA LYS A 461 -21.03 -16.72 6.73
C LYS A 461 -20.21 -16.86 5.44
N ARG A 462 -19.55 -17.99 5.21
CA ARG A 462 -18.65 -18.17 4.05
C ARG A 462 -19.32 -17.91 2.70
N VAL A 463 -20.58 -18.33 2.54
CA VAL A 463 -21.36 -18.04 1.32
C VAL A 463 -21.61 -16.55 1.16
N LEU A 464 -22.03 -15.87 2.23
CA LEU A 464 -22.25 -14.43 2.23
C LEU A 464 -20.97 -13.65 1.90
N LEU A 465 -19.82 -14.03 2.47
CA LEU A 465 -18.52 -13.41 2.16
C LEU A 465 -18.20 -13.52 0.67
N SER A 466 -18.45 -14.68 0.07
CA SER A 466 -18.25 -14.91 -1.37
C SER A 466 -19.16 -14.02 -2.23
N GLU A 467 -20.44 -13.88 -1.86
CA GLU A 467 -21.40 -13.01 -2.56
C GLU A 467 -21.04 -11.51 -2.47
N LEU A 468 -20.42 -11.10 -1.35
CA LEU A 468 -20.04 -9.71 -1.10
C LEU A 468 -18.66 -9.35 -1.65
N GLY A 469 -17.80 -10.33 -1.98
CA GLY A 469 -16.39 -10.12 -2.32
C GLY A 469 -16.12 -9.03 -3.35
N LEU A 470 -16.80 -9.06 -4.51
CA LEU A 470 -16.61 -8.03 -5.54
C LEU A 470 -17.11 -6.64 -5.11
N ARG A 471 -18.17 -6.57 -4.30
CA ARG A 471 -18.66 -5.30 -3.75
C ARG A 471 -17.71 -4.75 -2.69
N ALA A 472 -17.13 -5.61 -1.86
CA ALA A 472 -16.12 -5.22 -0.88
C ALA A 472 -14.85 -4.70 -1.57
N LEU A 473 -14.42 -5.34 -2.66
CA LEU A 473 -13.29 -4.90 -3.48
C LEU A 473 -13.55 -3.51 -4.05
N LEU A 474 -14.70 -3.32 -4.73
CA LEU A 474 -15.11 -2.01 -5.23
C LEU A 474 -15.16 -0.98 -4.10
N GLY A 475 -15.71 -1.36 -2.95
CA GLY A 475 -15.82 -0.51 -1.78
C GLY A 475 -14.46 -0.02 -1.25
N GLY A 476 -13.51 -0.94 -1.11
CA GLY A 476 -12.16 -0.63 -0.63
C GLY A 476 -11.40 0.26 -1.60
N THR A 477 -11.51 -0.02 -2.91
CA THR A 477 -10.91 0.79 -3.97
C THR A 477 -11.45 2.22 -3.95
N LEU A 478 -12.77 2.38 -3.97
CA LEU A 478 -13.39 3.71 -3.94
C LEU A 478 -13.07 4.47 -2.64
N ALA A 479 -12.95 3.78 -1.50
CA ALA A 479 -12.56 4.42 -0.24
C ALA A 479 -11.12 4.97 -0.29
N SER A 480 -10.18 4.21 -0.85
CA SER A 480 -8.79 4.70 -1.05
C SER A 480 -8.70 5.84 -2.06
N LEU A 481 -9.47 5.77 -3.16
CA LEU A 481 -9.58 6.85 -4.14
C LEU A 481 -10.21 8.11 -3.54
N LEU A 482 -11.19 7.96 -2.65
CA LEU A 482 -11.83 9.07 -1.94
C LEU A 482 -10.83 9.78 -1.02
N SER A 483 -10.00 9.03 -0.29
CA SER A 483 -8.90 9.60 0.50
C SER A 483 -7.89 10.35 -0.37
N ALA A 484 -7.47 9.76 -1.50
CA ALA A 484 -6.56 10.39 -2.46
C ALA A 484 -7.14 11.67 -3.06
N THR A 485 -8.44 11.67 -3.38
CA THR A 485 -9.17 12.84 -3.90
C THR A 485 -9.17 13.99 -2.88
N ILE A 486 -9.47 13.69 -1.62
CA ILE A 486 -9.51 14.69 -0.55
C ILE A 486 -8.12 15.28 -0.32
N VAL A 487 -7.08 14.46 -0.25
CA VAL A 487 -5.71 14.97 -0.08
C VAL A 487 -5.26 15.77 -1.30
N GLY A 488 -5.51 15.26 -2.50
CA GLY A 488 -5.24 15.99 -3.73
C GLY A 488 -5.99 17.31 -3.78
N MET A 489 -7.20 17.43 -3.23
CA MET A 489 -7.93 18.69 -3.20
C MET A 489 -7.30 19.75 -2.27
N LEU A 490 -6.58 19.31 -1.24
CA LEU A 490 -6.00 20.17 -0.19
C LEU A 490 -4.52 20.52 -0.41
N LEU A 491 -3.87 19.84 -1.37
CA LEU A 491 -2.55 20.13 -1.91
C LEU A 491 -2.69 20.88 -3.23
#